data_AF-A0A5K0XNQ4-F1
#
_entry.id   AF-A0A5K0XNQ4-F1
#
_cell.length_a   1.000
_cell.length_b   1.000
_cell.length_c   1.000
_cell.angle_alpha   90.00
_cell.angle_beta   90.00
_cell.angle_gamma   90.00
#
_symmetry.space_group_name_H-M   'P 1'
#
loop_
_entity.id
_entity.type
_entity.pdbx_description
1 polymer ?
#
loop_
_entity_poly.entity_id
_entity_poly.type
_entity_poly.pdbx_seq_one_letter_code
_entity_poly.pdbx_strand_id
1 'polypeptide(L)' 'IDGVILGPSDLSGWPRSGLLQWINFEGLQDFTIRGSGIVNGRGSAWWRRSTGTKPT' A
#
# COMPACT_ATOMS: atom_id res chain seq x y z
N ILE A 1 4.68 -8.95 -13.87
CA ILE A 1 3.87 -7.74 -13.66
C ILE A 1 4.28 -6.78 -14.73
N ASP A 2 3.40 -6.60 -15.69
CA ASP A 2 3.65 -5.74 -16.85
C ASP A 2 2.62 -4.59 -16.94
N GLY A 3 1.66 -4.57 -16.01
CA GLY A 3 0.66 -3.50 -15.84
C GLY A 3 0.84 -2.72 -14.54
N VAL A 4 -0.23 -2.06 -14.08
CA VAL A 4 -0.21 -1.26 -12.85
C VAL A 4 -1.07 -1.92 -11.77
N ILE A 5 -0.47 -2.21 -10.62
CA ILE A 5 -1.18 -2.55 -9.38
C ILE A 5 -1.43 -1.25 -8.62
N LEU A 6 -2.69 -0.92 -8.38
CA LEU A 6 -3.11 0.32 -7.71
C LEU A 6 -3.76 0.03 -6.37
N GLY A 7 -3.25 0.66 -5.31
CA GLY A 7 -3.93 0.74 -4.03
C GLY A 7 -5.20 1.62 -4.10
N PRO A 8 -6.13 1.48 -3.14
CA PRO A 8 -7.26 2.38 -2.99
C PRO A 8 -6.83 3.86 -2.90
N SER A 9 -7.62 4.76 -3.50
CA SER A 9 -7.39 6.22 -3.42
C SER A 9 -7.68 6.81 -2.05
N ASP A 10 -8.57 6.17 -1.30
CA ASP A 10 -9.11 6.67 -0.05
C ASP A 10 -8.95 5.65 1.08
N LEU A 11 -8.79 6.15 2.31
CA LEU A 11 -8.61 5.32 3.51
C LEU A 11 -9.76 4.33 3.74
N SER A 12 -10.98 4.69 3.33
CA SER A 12 -12.17 3.82 3.44
C SER A 12 -12.13 2.62 2.50
N GLY A 13 -11.35 2.68 1.42
CA GLY A 13 -11.17 1.57 0.49
C GLY A 13 -10.19 0.51 0.99
N TRP A 14 -9.51 0.77 2.10
CA TRP A 14 -8.61 -0.20 2.74
C TRP A 14 -9.39 -1.12 3.67
N PRO A 15 -9.06 -2.42 3.73
CA PRO A 15 -9.67 -3.32 4.69
C PRO A 15 -9.40 -2.84 6.12
N ARG A 16 -10.41 -2.95 7.00
CA ARG A 16 -10.26 -2.60 8.43
C ARG A 16 -9.30 -3.53 9.18
N SER A 17 -9.15 -4.76 8.70
CA SER A 17 -8.16 -5.74 9.18
C SER A 17 -6.87 -5.63 8.37
N GLY A 18 -5.71 -5.80 9.00
CA GLY A 18 -4.42 -5.67 8.30
C GLY A 18 -3.96 -4.23 8.11
N LEU A 19 -4.27 -3.35 9.07
CA LEU A 19 -3.97 -1.90 9.08
C LEU A 19 -2.51 -1.52 8.77
N LEU A 20 -1.57 -2.46 8.84
CA LEU A 20 -0.15 -2.25 8.61
C LEU A 20 0.36 -2.85 7.29
N GLN A 21 -0.49 -3.56 6.54
CA GLN A 21 -0.05 -4.36 5.39
C GLN A 21 -1.00 -4.13 4.21
N TRP A 22 -0.47 -3.51 3.15
CA TRP A 22 -1.19 -3.41 1.87
C TRP A 22 -1.11 -4.72 1.08
N ILE A 23 0.09 -5.29 1.00
CA ILE A 23 0.38 -6.54 0.30
C ILE A 23 1.17 -7.41 1.27
N ASN A 24 0.64 -8.59 1.57
CA ASN A 24 1.30 -9.58 2.39
C ASN A 24 1.73 -10.77 1.53
N PHE A 25 2.98 -11.19 1.70
CA PHE A 25 3.54 -12.39 1.08
C PHE A 25 4.04 -13.27 2.23
N GLU A 26 3.32 -14.35 2.54
CA GLU A 26 3.59 -15.20 3.71
C GLU A 26 3.73 -16.66 3.31
N GLY A 27 4.63 -17.39 3.97
CA GLY A 27 4.84 -18.82 3.75
C GLY A 27 5.43 -19.18 2.39
N LEU A 28 6.15 -18.26 1.74
CA LEU A 28 6.68 -18.48 0.39
C LEU A 28 8.07 -19.11 0.40
N GLN A 29 8.28 -20.07 -0.50
CA GLN A 29 9.59 -20.65 -0.84
C GLN A 29 9.80 -20.51 -2.35
N ASP A 30 11.01 -20.13 -2.77
CA ASP A 30 11.39 -19.93 -4.18
C ASP A 30 10.49 -18.96 -4.97
N PHE A 31 10.10 -17.85 -4.36
CA PHE A 31 9.23 -16.85 -4.96
C PHE A 31 9.99 -15.71 -5.66
N THR A 32 9.49 -15.27 -6.82
CA THR A 32 10.03 -14.09 -7.50
C THR A 32 8.92 -13.27 -8.16
N ILE A 33 8.97 -11.96 -7.98
CA ILE A 33 8.18 -11.00 -8.76
C ILE A 33 9.05 -10.51 -9.92
N ARG A 34 8.58 -10.65 -11.15
CA ARG A 34 9.28 -10.22 -12.38
C ARG A 34 8.38 -9.32 -13.23
N GLY A 35 8.98 -8.58 -14.17
CA GLY A 35 8.30 -7.69 -15.13
C GLY A 35 8.63 -6.23 -14.90
N SER A 36 8.20 -5.37 -15.83
CA SER A 36 8.53 -3.92 -15.86
C SER A 36 7.36 -3.01 -15.49
N GLY A 37 6.29 -3.58 -14.92
CA GLY A 37 5.11 -2.84 -14.49
C GLY A 37 5.30 -2.03 -13.21
N ILE A 38 4.21 -1.44 -12.72
CA ILE A 38 4.22 -0.48 -11.61
C ILE A 38 3.37 -1.03 -10.46
N VAL A 39 3.86 -0.86 -9.23
CA VAL A 39 3.09 -1.10 -8.00
C VAL A 39 2.98 0.23 -7.26
N ASN A 40 1.79 0.83 -7.25
CA ASN A 40 1.53 2.14 -6.65
C ASN A 40 0.47 2.02 -5.54
N GLY A 41 0.92 2.14 -4.28
CA GLY A 41 0.07 1.97 -3.11
C GLY A 41 -0.81 3.15 -2.74
N ARG A 42 -0.69 4.28 -3.45
CA ARG A 42 -1.43 5.53 -3.14
C ARG A 42 -1.36 5.90 -1.64
N GLY A 43 -0.18 5.72 -1.03
CA GLY A 43 0.05 5.88 0.40
C GLY A 43 -0.13 7.31 0.95
N SER A 44 -0.24 8.32 0.10
CA SER A 44 -0.43 9.71 0.51
C SER A 44 -1.69 9.93 1.37
N ALA A 45 -2.74 9.14 1.17
CA ALA A 45 -3.94 9.16 2.01
C ALA A 45 -3.64 8.78 3.48
N TRP A 46 -2.63 7.93 3.72
CA TRP A 46 -2.17 7.53 5.05
C TRP A 46 -1.29 8.59 5.70
N TRP A 47 -0.28 9.11 5.00
CA TRP A 47 0.66 10.09 5.55
C TRP A 47 0.05 11.47 5.80
N ARG A 48 -0.98 11.87 5.03
CA ARG A 48 -1.68 13.14 5.25
C ARG A 48 -2.42 13.19 6.59
N ARG A 49 -2.79 12.05 7.18
CA ARG A 49 -3.37 11.99 8.54
C ARG A 49 -2.33 12.06 9.64
N SER A 50 -1.07 11.66 9.39
CA SER A 50 -0.03 11.63 10.42
C SER A 50 0.64 12.98 10.66
N THR A 51 0.43 13.98 9.80
CA THR A 51 0.82 15.36 10.07
C THR A 51 -0.17 16.00 11.04
N GLY A 52 -0.10 15.58 12.31
CA GLY A 52 -0.71 16.30 13.41
C GLY A 52 -0.14 17.72 13.48
N THR A 53 -1.03 18.68 13.73
CA THR A 53 -0.77 20.10 14.00
C THR A 53 0.59 20.37 14.65
N LYS A 54 1.39 21.23 14.02
CA LYS A 54 2.52 21.91 14.69
C LYS A 54 1.95 22.66 15.90
N PRO A 55 2.48 22.50 17.14
CA PRO A 55 2.09 23.37 18.24
C PRO A 55 2.59 24.78 17.93
N THR A 56 1.67 25.74 17.84
CA THR A 56 1.94 27.19 17.90
C THR A 56 2.02 27.65 19.33
#